data_AF-A0A2N8MPM5-F1
#
_entry.id   AF-A0A2N8MPM5-F1
#
_cell.length_a   1.000
_cell.length_b   1.000
_cell.length_c   1.000
_cell.angle_alpha   90.00
_cell.angle_beta   90.00
_cell.angle_gamma   90.00
#
_symmetry.space_group_name_H-M   'P 1'
#
loop_
_entity.id
_entity.type
_entity.pdbx_description
1 polymer ?
#
loop_
_entity_poly.entity_id
_entity_poly.type
_entity_poly.pdbx_seq_one_letter_code
_entity_poly.pdbx_strand_id
1 'polypeptide(L)'
;MQTAAWQGPPHDILGHPVPIEQFVVRTDDTVVALQHALAFREGCCFTLQVAVRRGSADETTWKSLTDRHSTRGFPPEPTDADLKFGVRFPDGSKATTVGNSFHGWANPAERPDSPRLVDAGGGFSSDDRYYQGDQRLWLWPLPPPAPFEFVIEWRKRGIGATPAVLDGSAVMHAAEQARPYWPQS
;
A
#
# COMPACT_ATOMS: atom_id res chain seq x y z
N MET A 1 23.15 6.09 -1.74
CA MET A 1 23.21 4.76 -1.08
C MET A 1 22.04 3.95 -1.60
N GLN A 2 22.26 2.68 -1.93
CA GLN A 2 21.17 1.79 -2.34
C GLN A 2 20.31 1.50 -1.10
N THR A 3 19.03 1.86 -1.15
CA THR A 3 18.04 1.50 -0.13
C THR A 3 17.93 -0.03 -0.08
N ALA A 4 17.89 -0.64 1.10
CA ALA A 4 17.76 -2.09 1.19
C ALA A 4 16.43 -2.54 0.55
N ALA A 5 16.41 -3.66 -0.17
CA ALA A 5 15.26 -4.07 -0.99
C ALA A 5 13.93 -4.21 -0.21
N TRP A 6 13.98 -4.43 1.11
CA TRP A 6 12.80 -4.54 1.98
C TRP A 6 12.31 -3.20 2.54
N GLN A 7 12.99 -2.08 2.26
CA GLN A 7 12.63 -0.74 2.75
C GLN A 7 11.78 0.05 1.74
N GLY A 8 11.83 -0.29 0.46
CA GLY A 8 11.07 0.41 -0.58
C GLY A 8 11.48 0.01 -1.99
N PRO A 9 10.78 0.54 -3.01
CA PRO A 9 11.14 0.31 -4.41
C PRO A 9 12.51 0.92 -4.73
N PRO A 10 13.27 0.31 -5.66
CA PRO A 10 14.54 0.89 -6.12
C PRO A 10 14.33 2.25 -6.78
N HIS A 11 15.25 3.19 -6.54
CA HIS A 11 15.18 4.56 -7.06
C HIS A 11 15.76 4.71 -8.47
N ASP A 12 16.44 3.67 -8.95
CA ASP A 12 17.26 3.68 -10.15
C ASP A 12 16.77 2.75 -11.27
N ILE A 13 15.64 2.08 -11.03
CA ILE A 13 15.02 1.13 -11.93
C ILE A 13 13.64 1.66 -12.35
N LEU A 14 13.36 1.61 -13.65
CA LEU A 14 12.01 1.72 -14.19
C LEU A 14 11.27 0.41 -13.94
N GLY A 15 10.37 0.42 -12.95
CA GLY A 15 9.43 -0.67 -12.72
C GLY A 15 8.48 -0.85 -13.90
N HIS A 16 8.09 -2.08 -14.19
CA HIS A 16 7.14 -2.37 -15.26
C HIS A 16 5.70 -2.34 -14.73
N PRO A 17 4.77 -1.64 -15.39
CA PRO A 17 3.39 -1.57 -14.92
C PRO A 17 2.65 -2.90 -15.08
N VAL A 18 1.77 -3.18 -14.13
CA VAL A 18 0.76 -4.24 -14.12
C VAL A 18 -0.59 -3.57 -13.89
N PRO A 19 -1.46 -3.44 -14.92
CA PRO A 19 -2.79 -2.88 -14.73
C PRO A 19 -3.66 -3.82 -13.88
N ILE A 20 -4.44 -3.26 -12.95
CA ILE A 20 -5.33 -4.04 -12.06
C ILE A 20 -6.76 -3.48 -12.09
N GLU A 21 -6.92 -2.16 -11.98
CA GLU A 21 -8.19 -1.44 -12.18
C GLU A 21 -9.39 -2.01 -11.40
N GLN A 22 -9.15 -2.41 -10.15
CA GLN A 22 -10.15 -3.10 -9.32
C GLN A 22 -10.62 -2.23 -8.15
N PHE A 23 -11.93 -2.08 -7.99
CA PHE A 23 -12.51 -1.58 -6.74
C PHE A 23 -12.44 -2.68 -5.68
N VAL A 24 -11.69 -2.43 -4.60
CA VAL A 24 -11.67 -3.32 -3.42
C VAL A 24 -12.80 -2.95 -2.47
N VAL A 25 -13.05 -1.65 -2.31
CA VAL A 25 -14.25 -1.13 -1.65
C VAL A 25 -14.92 -0.10 -2.54
N ARG A 26 -16.23 -0.22 -2.67
CA ARG A 26 -17.08 0.76 -3.35
C ARG A 26 -18.43 0.85 -2.64
N THR A 27 -18.61 1.95 -1.93
CA THR A 27 -19.86 2.33 -1.26
C THR A 27 -20.27 3.73 -1.73
N ASP A 28 -21.39 4.25 -1.22
CA ASP A 28 -21.87 5.59 -1.58
C ASP A 28 -20.93 6.72 -1.14
N ASP A 29 -20.13 6.48 -0.10
CA ASP A 29 -19.29 7.51 0.51
C ASP A 29 -17.81 7.14 0.63
N THR A 30 -17.43 5.90 0.34
CA THR A 30 -16.05 5.40 0.50
C THR A 30 -15.67 4.52 -0.69
N VAL A 31 -14.53 4.86 -1.30
CA VAL A 31 -13.91 4.12 -2.40
C VAL A 31 -12.45 3.82 -2.04
N VAL A 32 -12.06 2.56 -2.26
CA VAL A 32 -10.66 2.14 -2.32
C VAL A 32 -10.50 1.31 -3.58
N ALA A 33 -9.72 1.82 -4.54
CA ALA A 33 -9.46 1.16 -5.80
C ALA A 33 -7.97 0.85 -5.92
N LEU A 34 -7.65 -0.39 -6.27
CA LEU A 34 -6.29 -0.80 -6.62
C LEU A 34 -6.10 -0.53 -8.11
N GLN A 35 -5.31 0.49 -8.45
CA GLN A 35 -5.20 0.98 -9.83
C GLN A 35 -4.26 0.10 -10.65
N HIS A 36 -3.03 -0.04 -10.17
CA HIS A 36 -1.96 -0.79 -10.83
C HIS A 36 -0.90 -1.18 -9.81
N ALA A 37 0.02 -2.04 -10.22
CA ALA A 37 1.30 -2.22 -9.55
C ALA A 37 2.46 -1.83 -10.47
N LEU A 38 3.57 -1.38 -9.89
CA LEU A 38 4.87 -1.34 -10.57
C LEU A 38 5.70 -2.52 -10.07
N ALA A 39 6.06 -3.43 -10.96
CA ALA A 39 6.85 -4.61 -10.66
C ALA A 39 8.34 -4.34 -10.90
N PHE A 40 9.17 -4.80 -9.97
CA PHE A 40 10.62 -4.74 -9.98
C PHE A 40 11.15 -6.15 -9.66
N ARG A 41 12.43 -6.42 -9.93
CA ARG A 41 13.00 -7.75 -9.68
C ARG A 41 12.95 -8.16 -8.21
N GLU A 42 12.99 -7.18 -7.31
CA GLU A 42 13.03 -7.40 -5.86
C GLU A 42 11.65 -7.43 -5.21
N GLY A 43 10.61 -6.89 -5.86
CA GLY A 43 9.28 -6.71 -5.27
C GLY A 43 8.34 -5.92 -6.16
N CYS A 44 7.15 -5.58 -5.67
CA CYS A 44 6.20 -4.76 -6.40
C CYS A 44 5.57 -3.67 -5.53
N CYS A 45 5.30 -2.52 -6.15
CA CYS A 45 4.66 -1.39 -5.51
C CYS A 45 3.21 -1.27 -5.99
N PHE A 46 2.23 -1.49 -5.10
CA PHE A 46 0.82 -1.27 -5.40
C PHE A 46 0.47 0.20 -5.27
N THR A 47 -0.27 0.74 -6.23
CA THR A 47 -0.83 2.10 -6.17
C THR A 47 -2.35 2.00 -5.97
N LEU A 48 -2.83 2.60 -4.89
CA LEU A 48 -4.24 2.66 -4.55
C LEU A 48 -4.76 4.09 -4.68
N GLN A 49 -5.99 4.23 -5.17
CA GLN A 49 -6.78 5.43 -5.00
C GLN A 49 -7.73 5.26 -3.82
N VAL A 50 -7.71 6.22 -2.92
CA VAL A 50 -8.67 6.34 -1.82
C VAL A 50 -9.48 7.60 -2.05
N ALA A 51 -10.80 7.50 -1.89
CA ALA A 51 -11.68 8.64 -1.92
C ALA A 51 -12.83 8.46 -0.94
N VAL A 52 -13.10 9.50 -0.16
CA VAL A 52 -14.17 9.55 0.83
C VAL A 52 -14.99 10.82 0.60
N ARG A 53 -16.31 10.67 0.65
CA ARG A 53 -17.26 11.77 0.71
C ARG A 53 -17.68 11.97 2.16
N ARG A 54 -17.75 13.22 2.62
CA ARG A 54 -18.19 13.54 3.98
C ARG A 54 -19.60 13.03 4.29
N GLY A 55 -20.51 13.14 3.33
CA GLY A 55 -21.91 12.80 3.52
C GLY A 55 -22.51 13.58 4.69
N SER A 56 -23.14 12.88 5.63
CA SER A 56 -23.76 13.44 6.84
C SER A 56 -22.82 13.51 8.05
N ALA A 57 -21.51 13.24 7.88
CA ALA A 57 -20.57 13.29 8.99
C ALA A 57 -20.45 14.73 9.54
N ASP A 58 -20.55 14.86 10.87
CA ASP A 58 -20.30 16.12 11.56
C ASP A 58 -18.83 16.57 11.42
N GLU A 59 -18.56 17.81 11.80
CA GLU A 59 -17.23 18.41 11.65
C GLU A 59 -16.16 17.65 12.45
N THR A 60 -16.47 17.19 13.66
CA THR A 60 -15.53 16.46 14.52
C THR A 60 -15.15 15.11 13.90
N THR A 61 -16.14 14.37 13.40
CA THR A 61 -15.94 13.08 12.73
C THR A 61 -15.14 13.27 11.44
N TRP A 62 -15.46 14.31 10.67
CA TRP A 62 -14.76 14.64 9.43
C TRP A 62 -13.30 15.01 9.69
N LYS A 63 -13.03 15.93 10.62
CA LYS A 63 -11.66 16.32 11.00
C LYS A 63 -10.85 15.14 11.53
N SER A 64 -11.46 14.29 12.36
CA SER A 64 -10.79 13.07 12.85
C SER A 64 -10.32 12.16 11.71
N LEU A 65 -11.02 12.15 10.56
CA LEU A 65 -10.62 11.39 9.37
C LEU A 65 -9.51 12.10 8.59
N THR A 66 -9.66 13.40 8.34
CA THR A 66 -8.80 14.16 7.42
C THR A 66 -7.50 14.64 8.04
N ASP A 67 -7.49 14.88 9.36
CA ASP A 67 -6.36 15.51 10.04
C ASP A 67 -5.11 14.61 10.13
N ARG A 68 -5.25 13.31 9.86
CA ARG A 68 -4.11 12.38 9.79
C ARG A 68 -3.09 12.73 8.70
N HIS A 69 -3.51 13.49 7.68
CA HIS A 69 -2.65 13.88 6.55
C HIS A 69 -2.44 15.40 6.46
N SER A 70 -3.06 16.20 7.34
CA SER A 70 -2.92 17.66 7.37
C SER A 70 -1.75 18.14 8.23
N THR A 71 -1.25 17.32 9.17
CA THR A 71 -0.13 17.70 10.05
C THR A 71 1.23 17.51 9.38
N ARG A 72 1.93 18.63 9.12
CA ARG A 72 3.34 18.73 8.69
C ARG A 72 4.34 18.27 9.79
N GLY A 73 4.17 17.07 10.32
CA GLY A 73 5.03 16.52 11.35
C GLY A 73 4.39 15.27 11.92
N PHE A 74 5.14 14.16 11.86
CA PHE A 74 4.85 12.84 12.42
C PHE A 74 3.37 12.54 12.67
N PRO A 75 2.66 11.89 11.71
CA PRO A 75 1.29 11.49 11.96
C PRO A 75 1.21 10.64 13.24
N PRO A 76 0.16 10.79 14.06
CA PRO A 76 -0.03 9.94 15.23
C PRO A 76 -0.03 8.47 14.81
N GLU A 77 0.47 7.60 15.69
CA GLU A 77 0.47 6.14 15.48
C GLU A 77 -0.91 5.67 14.96
N PRO A 78 -0.96 4.79 13.96
CA PRO A 78 -2.21 4.19 13.52
C PRO A 78 -2.94 3.52 14.69
N THR A 79 -4.19 3.91 14.89
CA THR A 79 -5.14 3.23 15.76
C THR A 79 -5.63 1.96 15.08
N ASP A 80 -6.25 1.09 15.87
CA ASP A 80 -6.83 -0.13 15.33
C ASP A 80 -7.99 0.09 14.35
N ALA A 81 -8.54 1.30 14.30
CA ALA A 81 -9.67 1.63 13.45
C ALA A 81 -9.25 2.22 12.09
N ASP A 82 -7.97 2.54 11.88
CA ASP A 82 -7.50 3.19 10.65
C ASP A 82 -7.51 2.25 9.45
N LEU A 83 -7.18 2.82 8.29
CA LEU A 83 -7.03 2.07 7.05
C LEU A 83 -5.77 1.20 7.12
N LYS A 84 -5.97 -0.11 7.00
CA LYS A 84 -4.96 -1.14 7.11
C LYS A 84 -4.91 -1.94 5.82
N PHE A 85 -3.71 -2.41 5.47
CA PHE A 85 -3.50 -3.24 4.29
C PHE A 85 -2.77 -4.52 4.66
N GLY A 86 -2.97 -5.54 3.85
CA GLY A 86 -2.22 -6.78 3.94
C GLY A 86 -2.27 -7.60 2.66
N VAL A 87 -1.47 -8.66 2.65
CA VAL A 87 -1.50 -9.69 1.62
C VAL A 87 -1.54 -11.06 2.27
N ARG A 88 -2.16 -12.04 1.59
CA ARG A 88 -2.19 -13.45 1.99
C ARG A 88 -1.86 -14.32 0.79
N PHE A 89 -0.91 -15.22 0.98
CA PHE A 89 -0.45 -16.12 -0.07
C PHE A 89 -1.01 -17.53 0.12
N PRO A 90 -1.05 -18.36 -0.95
CA PRO A 90 -1.55 -19.73 -0.89
C PRO A 90 -0.79 -20.64 0.08
N ASP A 91 0.49 -20.36 0.35
CA ASP A 91 1.32 -21.08 1.31
C ASP A 91 1.03 -20.71 2.79
N GLY A 92 0.08 -19.80 3.02
CA GLY A 92 -0.31 -19.31 4.33
C GLY A 92 0.52 -18.14 4.84
N SER A 93 1.60 -17.75 4.14
CA SER A 93 2.38 -16.56 4.50
C SER A 93 1.57 -15.29 4.26
N LYS A 94 1.83 -14.26 5.08
CA LYS A 94 1.08 -12.99 5.06
C LYS A 94 1.96 -11.83 5.47
N ALA A 95 1.64 -10.64 4.98
CA ALA A 95 2.24 -9.38 5.41
C ALA A 95 1.15 -8.34 5.66
N THR A 96 1.40 -7.40 6.58
CA THR A 96 0.48 -6.30 6.87
C THR A 96 1.24 -5.01 7.16
N THR A 97 0.60 -3.86 6.91
CA THR A 97 1.12 -2.55 7.32
C THR A 97 1.02 -2.30 8.82
N VAL A 98 0.25 -3.11 9.56
CA VAL A 98 0.05 -2.97 11.02
C VAL A 98 1.03 -3.83 11.80
N GLY A 99 1.62 -3.29 12.86
CA GLY A 99 2.67 -4.01 13.60
C GLY A 99 4.02 -4.01 12.90
N ASN A 100 4.12 -3.33 11.74
CA ASN A 100 5.39 -2.88 11.16
C ASN A 100 5.94 -1.67 11.93
N SER A 101 5.78 -1.67 13.26
CA SER A 101 6.35 -0.68 14.17
C SER A 101 7.79 -0.45 13.73
N PHE A 102 8.12 0.81 13.50
CA PHE A 102 9.48 1.29 13.41
C PHE A 102 10.26 0.69 14.58
N HIS A 103 10.93 -0.42 14.37
CA HIS A 103 11.95 -0.90 15.28
C HIS A 103 13.12 0.04 15.07
N GLY A 104 13.05 1.23 15.66
CA GLY A 104 14.16 2.20 15.73
C GLY A 104 15.38 1.68 16.50
N TRP A 105 15.40 0.38 16.79
CA TRP A 105 16.37 -0.37 17.57
C TRP A 105 16.71 -1.73 16.90
N ALA A 106 16.13 -2.05 15.74
CA ALA A 106 16.65 -3.12 14.89
C ALA A 106 17.80 -2.55 14.07
N ASN A 107 18.95 -3.22 14.07
CA ASN A 107 20.08 -2.83 13.24
C ASN A 107 19.60 -2.69 11.79
N PRO A 108 19.74 -1.53 11.12
CA PRO A 108 19.33 -1.36 9.72
C PRO A 108 19.96 -2.39 8.76
N ALA A 109 21.03 -3.06 9.21
CA ALA A 109 21.72 -4.12 8.49
C ALA A 109 21.06 -5.51 8.59
N GLU A 110 20.11 -5.74 9.49
CA GLU A 110 19.49 -7.06 9.66
C GLU A 110 18.28 -7.22 8.72
N ARG A 111 18.35 -8.21 7.82
CA ARG A 111 17.29 -8.52 6.87
C ARG A 111 16.07 -9.06 7.63
N PRO A 112 14.88 -8.45 7.50
CA PRO A 112 13.69 -8.92 8.19
C PRO A 112 13.07 -10.14 7.49
N ASP A 113 12.19 -10.85 8.19
CA ASP A 113 11.44 -11.98 7.66
C ASP A 113 10.54 -11.56 6.49
N SER A 114 10.49 -12.41 5.46
CA SER A 114 9.59 -12.25 4.32
C SER A 114 8.27 -13.02 4.54
N PRO A 115 7.14 -12.54 4.00
CA PRO A 115 6.96 -11.31 3.22
C PRO A 115 6.73 -10.05 4.09
N ARG A 116 7.03 -8.87 3.54
CA ARG A 116 6.77 -7.56 4.14
C ARG A 116 5.98 -6.65 3.21
N LEU A 117 5.06 -5.90 3.80
CA LEU A 117 4.28 -4.86 3.15
C LEU A 117 4.55 -3.53 3.86
N VAL A 118 5.19 -2.60 3.16
CA VAL A 118 5.68 -1.33 3.72
C VAL A 118 4.93 -0.18 3.05
N ASP A 119 4.61 0.85 3.83
CA ASP A 119 4.11 2.11 3.31
C ASP A 119 5.21 2.80 2.48
N ALA A 120 4.97 3.00 1.19
CA ALA A 120 5.89 3.65 0.25
C ALA A 120 5.52 5.12 0.00
N GLY A 121 4.68 5.70 0.87
CA GLY A 121 4.17 7.05 0.80
C GLY A 121 2.92 7.18 -0.08
N GLY A 122 2.38 8.38 -0.13
CA GLY A 122 1.18 8.72 -0.86
C GLY A 122 0.86 10.19 -0.68
N GLY A 123 -0.12 10.69 -1.42
CA GLY A 123 -0.56 12.08 -1.32
C GLY A 123 -2.05 12.13 -1.06
N PHE A 124 -2.46 12.79 0.03
CA PHE A 124 -3.87 13.02 0.35
C PHE A 124 -4.18 14.51 0.42
N SER A 125 -5.41 14.84 0.04
CA SER A 125 -5.98 16.17 0.14
C SER A 125 -7.40 16.06 0.71
N SER A 126 -7.82 17.09 1.43
CA SER A 126 -9.18 17.20 1.95
C SER A 126 -9.73 18.61 1.84
N ASP A 127 -11.04 18.69 1.64
CA ASP A 127 -11.85 19.88 1.87
C ASP A 127 -13.07 19.52 2.75
N ASP A 128 -14.06 20.40 2.84
CA ASP A 128 -15.26 20.17 3.65
C ASP A 128 -16.20 19.07 3.12
N ARG A 129 -15.94 18.50 1.94
CA ARG A 129 -16.81 17.53 1.25
C ARG A 129 -16.09 16.25 0.86
N TYR A 130 -14.81 16.32 0.54
CA TYR A 130 -14.03 15.22 -0.02
C TYR A 130 -12.69 15.07 0.68
N TYR A 131 -12.27 13.82 0.84
CA TYR A 131 -10.93 13.43 1.26
C TYR A 131 -10.45 12.36 0.29
N GLN A 132 -9.41 12.66 -0.46
CA GLN A 132 -8.98 11.81 -1.57
C GLN A 132 -7.48 11.90 -1.79
N GLY A 133 -6.92 10.80 -2.28
CA GLY A 133 -5.49 10.67 -2.47
C GLY A 133 -5.07 9.33 -3.01
N ASP A 134 -3.78 9.22 -3.28
CA ASP A 134 -3.13 7.95 -3.57
C ASP A 134 -2.37 7.42 -2.35
N GLN A 135 -2.27 6.10 -2.27
CA GLN A 135 -1.43 5.40 -1.32
C GLN A 135 -0.59 4.38 -2.08
N ARG A 136 0.72 4.33 -1.81
CA ARG A 136 1.63 3.35 -2.39
C ARG A 136 2.12 2.37 -1.33
N LEU A 137 2.15 1.10 -1.69
CA LEU A 137 2.54 0.01 -0.78
C LEU A 137 3.60 -0.87 -1.45
N TRP A 138 4.77 -0.97 -0.84
CA TRP A 138 5.85 -1.82 -1.29
C TRP A 138 5.73 -3.22 -0.70
N LEU A 139 5.54 -4.22 -1.56
CA LEU A 139 5.60 -5.64 -1.20
C LEU A 139 6.98 -6.20 -1.55
N TRP A 140 7.64 -6.78 -0.55
CA TRP A 140 8.90 -7.48 -0.71
C TRP A 140 8.86 -8.84 0.00
N PRO A 141 9.40 -9.92 -0.59
CA PRO A 141 9.85 -10.02 -1.98
C PRO A 141 8.65 -10.02 -2.95
N LEU A 142 8.89 -10.32 -4.23
CA LEU A 142 7.81 -10.57 -5.20
C LEU A 142 6.83 -11.65 -4.68
N PRO A 143 5.53 -11.53 -5.02
CA PRO A 143 4.56 -12.56 -4.70
C PRO A 143 4.89 -13.87 -5.44
N PRO A 144 4.45 -15.04 -4.92
CA PRO A 144 4.48 -16.28 -5.67
C PRO A 144 3.76 -16.15 -7.03
N PRO A 145 4.15 -16.93 -8.07
CA PRO A 145 3.49 -16.94 -9.38
C PRO A 145 2.16 -17.70 -9.32
N ALA A 146 1.25 -17.23 -8.47
CA ALA A 146 -0.07 -17.79 -8.22
C ALA A 146 -1.02 -16.66 -7.77
N PRO A 147 -2.34 -16.85 -7.91
CA PRO A 147 -3.30 -15.91 -7.34
C PRO A 147 -3.11 -15.73 -5.83
N PHE A 148 -3.18 -14.50 -5.35
CA PHE A 148 -3.06 -14.17 -3.92
C PHE A 148 -4.05 -13.09 -3.53
N GLU A 149 -4.31 -12.93 -2.23
CA GLU A 149 -5.25 -11.93 -1.73
C GLU A 149 -4.51 -10.66 -1.33
N PHE A 150 -4.97 -9.51 -1.83
CA PHE A 150 -4.74 -8.20 -1.23
C PHE A 150 -5.93 -7.88 -0.32
N VAL A 151 -5.67 -7.47 0.92
CA VAL A 151 -6.70 -7.29 1.94
C VAL A 151 -6.67 -5.85 2.44
N ILE A 152 -7.85 -5.25 2.55
CA ILE A 152 -8.02 -3.95 3.23
C ILE A 152 -8.91 -4.11 4.44
N GLU A 153 -8.66 -3.34 5.49
CA GLU A 153 -9.59 -3.17 6.61
C GLU A 153 -9.65 -1.68 6.96
N TRP A 154 -10.86 -1.14 7.18
CA TRP A 154 -11.03 0.24 7.62
C TRP A 154 -12.23 0.40 8.54
N ARG A 155 -12.04 0.02 9.81
CA ARG A 155 -13.14 -0.07 10.79
C ARG A 155 -13.76 1.28 11.10
N LYS A 156 -13.00 2.38 11.03
CA LYS A 156 -13.52 3.76 11.18
C LYS A 156 -14.58 4.11 10.12
N ARG A 157 -14.60 3.40 9.00
CA ARG A 157 -15.59 3.52 7.92
C ARG A 157 -16.53 2.31 7.85
N GLY A 158 -16.55 1.46 8.88
CA GLY A 158 -17.37 0.25 8.92
C GLY A 158 -16.92 -0.86 7.95
N ILE A 159 -15.73 -0.75 7.37
CA ILE A 159 -15.18 -1.71 6.42
C ILE A 159 -14.39 -2.76 7.19
N GLY A 160 -14.91 -3.99 7.23
CA GLY A 160 -14.18 -5.16 7.72
C GLY A 160 -13.08 -5.61 6.75
N ALA A 161 -12.33 -6.64 7.13
CA ALA A 161 -11.31 -7.24 6.27
C ALA A 161 -11.93 -7.69 4.93
N THR A 162 -11.57 -7.00 3.85
CA THR A 162 -12.13 -7.17 2.51
C THR A 162 -11.01 -7.59 1.55
N PRO A 163 -11.05 -8.83 1.02
CA PRO A 163 -10.04 -9.32 0.10
C PRO A 163 -10.33 -8.96 -1.36
N ALA A 164 -9.28 -8.81 -2.15
CA ALA A 164 -9.26 -8.73 -3.60
C ALA A 164 -8.20 -9.70 -4.14
N VAL A 165 -8.57 -10.54 -5.11
CA VAL A 165 -7.64 -11.52 -5.70
C VAL A 165 -6.80 -10.84 -6.78
N LEU A 166 -5.48 -10.96 -6.68
CA LEU A 166 -4.51 -10.44 -7.64
C LEU A 166 -3.75 -11.59 -8.31
N ASP A 167 -3.32 -11.37 -9.55
CA ASP A 167 -2.53 -12.33 -10.33
C ASP A 167 -1.03 -12.17 -10.05
N GLY A 168 -0.50 -13.03 -9.19
CA GLY A 168 0.94 -13.06 -8.87
C GLY A 168 1.83 -13.42 -10.06
N SER A 169 1.32 -14.20 -11.03
CA SER A 169 2.07 -14.54 -12.25
C SER A 169 2.24 -13.32 -13.15
N ALA A 170 1.20 -12.47 -13.26
CA ALA A 170 1.29 -11.22 -14.00
C ALA A 170 2.33 -10.26 -13.37
N VAL A 171 2.37 -10.18 -12.04
CA VAL A 171 3.37 -9.38 -11.31
C VAL A 171 4.78 -9.90 -11.55
N MET A 172 4.99 -11.21 -11.43
CA MET A 172 6.28 -11.86 -11.69
C MET A 172 6.77 -11.63 -13.12
N HIS A 173 5.90 -11.80 -14.12
CA HIS A 173 6.27 -11.58 -15.52
C HIS A 173 6.64 -10.11 -15.80
N ALA A 174 5.89 -9.16 -15.24
CA ALA A 174 6.22 -7.75 -15.37
C ALA A 174 7.57 -7.40 -14.69
N ALA A 175 7.88 -8.01 -13.54
CA ALA A 175 9.16 -7.80 -12.86
C ALA A 175 10.37 -8.15 -13.74
N GLU A 176 10.25 -9.15 -14.63
CA GLU A 176 11.30 -9.53 -15.57
C GLU A 176 11.62 -8.42 -16.57
N GLN A 177 10.65 -7.54 -16.84
CA GLN A 177 10.74 -6.42 -17.78
C GLN A 177 11.25 -5.13 -17.14
N ALA A 178 11.48 -5.11 -15.82
CA ALA A 178 12.04 -3.96 -15.13
C ALA A 178 13.48 -3.69 -15.59
N ARG A 179 13.82 -2.41 -15.81
CA ARG A 179 15.09 -2.00 -16.42
C ARG A 179 15.69 -0.77 -15.73
N PRO A 180 17.03 -0.64 -15.68
CA PRO A 180 17.67 0.58 -15.19
C PRO A 180 17.20 1.83 -15.95
N TYR A 181 17.12 2.98 -15.26
CA TYR A 181 16.82 4.24 -15.94
C TYR A 181 17.97 4.68 -16.85
N TRP A 182 19.21 4.52 -16.39
CA TRP A 182 20.41 4.92 -17.13
C TRP A 182 21.03 3.70 -17.82
N PRO A 183 21.58 3.87 -19.03
CA PRO A 183 22.34 2.82 -19.69
C PRO A 183 23.58 2.45 -18.86
N GLN A 184 23.95 1.18 -18.86
CA GLN A 184 25.25 0.74 -18.33
C GLN A 184 26.34 1.31 -19.24
N SER A 185 27.33 1.99 -18.64
CA SER A 185 28.48 2.55 -19.36
C SER A 185 29.45 1.46 -19.81
#